data_AF-G1KYX6-F1
#
_entry.id   AF-G1KYX6-F1
#
_cell.length_a   1.000
_cell.length_b   1.000
_cell.length_c   1.000
_cell.angle_alpha   90.00
_cell.angle_beta   90.00
_cell.angle_gamma   90.00
#
_symmetry.space_group_name_H-M   'P 1'
#
loop_
_entity.id
_entity.type
_entity.pdbx_description
1 polymer ?
#
loop_
_entity_poly.entity_id
_entity_poly.type
_entity_poly.pdbx_seq_one_letter_code
_entity_poly.pdbx_strand_id
1 'polypeptide(L)'
;IADGDMRKLLKLYRTEISMAVDDVFPLLHGLADYDVVTEEKFQETLHLKEKEGCHKAFHAMLTWLLTQDSASIQDFWRVVFKDYNMERYSKLQNIQNSFSKGICSWHHGLLTDNIYLPVTKEAVQVLNRCLAAVSDCMRANKLKLNPDKTEVLLVSHKAEQGIGLQPVLDGVALPLKTRVCSLGILLDSSLSLEPQVSEVARGAFAQLRLVRQLCPFLGKSDLATVVHTLVTSRLDYCNALYVRLPLKMARKLQLVQRAAARLITGAAYRERTTPC
;
A
#
# COMPACT_ATOMS: atom_id res chain seq x y z
N ILE A 1 -20.18 -3.06 6.04
CA ILE A 1 -21.55 -3.02 5.47
C ILE A 1 -22.48 -3.70 6.46
N ALA A 2 -23.67 -3.16 6.72
CA ALA A 2 -24.71 -3.91 7.44
C ALA A 2 -25.16 -5.09 6.58
N ASP A 3 -25.35 -6.28 7.17
CA ASP A 3 -25.68 -7.54 6.47
C ASP A 3 -26.80 -7.44 5.43
N GLY A 4 -27.72 -6.48 5.60
CA GLY A 4 -28.78 -6.19 4.64
C GLY A 4 -28.32 -5.71 3.26
N ASP A 5 -27.13 -5.11 3.11
CA ASP A 5 -26.73 -4.54 1.81
C ASP A 5 -26.04 -5.54 0.90
N MET A 6 -25.32 -6.53 1.42
CA MET A 6 -24.70 -7.57 0.60
C MET A 6 -25.71 -8.47 -0.10
N ARG A 7 -26.82 -8.79 0.58
CA ARG A 7 -27.92 -9.53 -0.01
C ARG A 7 -28.60 -8.72 -1.11
N LYS A 8 -28.74 -7.40 -0.92
CA LYS A 8 -29.27 -6.50 -1.97
C LYS A 8 -28.33 -6.46 -3.18
N LEU A 9 -27.01 -6.37 -2.95
CA LEU A 9 -26.01 -6.40 -4.02
C LEU A 9 -26.04 -7.75 -4.76
N LEU A 10 -26.20 -8.86 -4.04
CA LEU A 10 -26.33 -10.17 -4.66
C LEU A 10 -27.58 -10.25 -5.53
N LYS A 11 -28.72 -9.69 -5.07
CA LYS A 11 -29.92 -9.56 -5.88
C LYS A 11 -29.70 -8.72 -7.14
N LEU A 12 -28.97 -7.60 -7.00
CA LEU A 12 -28.69 -6.67 -8.09
C LEU A 12 -27.80 -7.29 -9.17
N TYR A 13 -26.72 -7.94 -8.76
CA TYR A 13 -25.69 -8.46 -9.66
C TYR A 13 -25.90 -9.93 -10.05
N ARG A 14 -26.93 -10.61 -9.55
CA ARG A 14 -27.17 -12.05 -9.79
C ARG A 14 -27.05 -12.44 -11.26
N THR A 15 -27.70 -11.68 -12.15
CA THR A 15 -27.70 -11.95 -13.59
C THR A 15 -26.33 -11.68 -14.20
N GLU A 16 -25.66 -10.60 -13.79
CA GLU A 16 -24.32 -10.27 -14.29
C GLU A 16 -23.28 -11.31 -13.87
N ILE A 17 -23.32 -11.79 -12.63
CA ILE A 17 -22.46 -12.86 -12.12
C ILE A 17 -22.72 -14.15 -12.91
N SER A 18 -24.00 -14.54 -13.05
CA SER A 18 -24.40 -15.72 -13.83
C SER A 18 -23.90 -15.67 -15.29
N MET A 19 -23.93 -14.49 -15.91
CA MET A 19 -23.44 -14.29 -17.29
C MET A 19 -21.92 -14.16 -17.41
N ALA A 20 -21.23 -13.90 -16.29
CA ALA A 20 -19.77 -13.82 -16.23
C ALA A 20 -19.12 -15.20 -16.09
N VAL A 21 -19.80 -16.14 -15.44
CA VAL A 21 -19.31 -17.50 -15.18
C VAL A 21 -19.54 -18.39 -16.40
N ASP A 22 -18.51 -18.54 -17.23
CA ASP A 22 -18.47 -19.39 -18.42
C ASP A 22 -18.20 -20.87 -18.07
N ASP A 23 -17.48 -21.10 -16.98
CA ASP A 23 -17.17 -22.42 -16.43
C ASP A 23 -17.47 -22.45 -14.95
N VAL A 24 -18.17 -23.49 -14.49
CA VAL A 24 -18.55 -23.63 -13.08
C VAL A 24 -17.36 -23.99 -12.18
N PHE A 25 -16.29 -24.58 -12.73
CA PHE A 25 -15.29 -25.29 -11.93
C PHE A 25 -14.61 -24.43 -10.84
N PRO A 26 -13.86 -23.35 -11.15
CA PRO A 26 -13.08 -22.68 -10.11
C PRO A 26 -13.94 -21.96 -9.08
N LEU A 27 -15.13 -21.49 -9.48
CA LEU A 27 -16.03 -20.79 -8.57
C LEU A 27 -16.89 -21.75 -7.75
N LEU A 28 -17.55 -22.74 -8.36
CA LEU A 28 -18.45 -23.67 -7.66
C LEU A 28 -17.68 -24.55 -6.68
N HIS A 29 -16.51 -25.06 -7.07
CA HIS A 29 -15.65 -25.83 -6.16
C HIS A 29 -15.10 -24.94 -5.06
N GLY A 30 -14.70 -23.70 -5.38
CA GLY A 30 -14.30 -22.73 -4.36
C GLY A 30 -15.42 -22.38 -3.38
N LEU A 31 -16.70 -22.50 -3.75
CA LEU A 31 -17.82 -22.30 -2.85
C LEU A 31 -18.10 -23.55 -1.98
N ALA A 32 -17.88 -24.74 -2.52
CA ALA A 32 -17.97 -25.98 -1.75
C ALA A 32 -16.83 -26.11 -0.72
N ASP A 33 -15.59 -25.79 -1.11
CA ASP A 33 -14.41 -25.85 -0.23
C ASP A 33 -14.49 -24.93 0.99
N TYR A 34 -15.32 -23.89 0.92
CA TYR A 34 -15.54 -22.90 1.99
C TYR A 34 -16.90 -23.06 2.66
N ASP A 35 -17.56 -24.21 2.48
CA ASP A 35 -18.86 -24.54 3.07
C ASP A 35 -19.98 -23.52 2.76
N VAL A 36 -19.84 -22.73 1.68
CA VAL A 36 -20.85 -21.76 1.24
C VAL A 36 -22.01 -22.48 0.54
N VAL A 37 -21.70 -23.59 -0.14
CA VAL A 37 -22.67 -24.42 -0.85
C VAL A 37 -22.60 -25.83 -0.27
N THR A 38 -23.74 -26.34 0.20
CA THR A 38 -23.88 -27.71 0.68
C THR A 38 -23.63 -28.72 -0.44
N GLU A 39 -23.16 -29.92 -0.12
CA GLU A 39 -22.92 -31.00 -1.09
C GLU A 39 -24.15 -31.30 -1.97
N GLU A 40 -25.36 -31.31 -1.40
CA GLU A 40 -26.60 -31.50 -2.15
C GLU A 40 -26.76 -30.42 -3.24
N LYS A 41 -26.55 -29.15 -2.86
CA LYS A 41 -26.67 -28.03 -3.78
C LYS A 41 -25.55 -27.98 -4.82
N PHE A 42 -24.36 -28.44 -4.45
CA PHE A 42 -23.23 -28.58 -5.35
C PHE A 42 -23.57 -29.57 -6.49
N GLN A 43 -24.04 -30.77 -6.14
CA GLN A 43 -24.44 -31.80 -7.11
C GLN A 43 -25.64 -31.35 -7.97
N GLU A 44 -26.64 -30.70 -7.37
CA GLU A 44 -27.78 -30.13 -8.10
C GLU A 44 -27.33 -29.11 -9.15
N THR A 45 -26.36 -28.25 -8.79
CA THR A 45 -25.81 -27.22 -9.70
C THR A 45 -25.02 -27.84 -10.85
N LEU A 46 -24.28 -28.94 -10.61
CA LEU A 46 -23.59 -29.69 -11.67
C LEU A 46 -24.58 -30.35 -12.63
N HIS A 47 -25.64 -30.97 -12.13
CA HIS A 47 -26.66 -31.59 -12.97
C HIS A 47 -27.43 -30.53 -13.80
N LEU A 48 -27.74 -29.37 -13.20
CA LEU A 48 -28.34 -28.24 -13.91
C LEU A 48 -27.42 -27.67 -15.00
N LYS A 49 -26.10 -27.67 -14.78
CA LYS A 49 -25.11 -27.23 -15.77
C LYS A 49 -25.19 -28.10 -17.02
N GLU A 50 -25.30 -29.43 -16.87
CA GLU A 50 -25.38 -30.36 -18.00
C GLU A 50 -26.67 -30.18 -18.80
N LYS A 51 -27.79 -29.88 -18.12
CA LYS A 51 -29.11 -29.75 -18.74
C LYS A 51 -29.37 -28.37 -19.37
N GLU A 52 -28.93 -27.31 -18.70
CA GLU A 52 -29.35 -25.92 -19.01
C GLU A 52 -28.17 -24.96 -19.26
N GLY A 53 -26.93 -25.39 -19.04
CA GLY A 53 -25.72 -24.61 -19.21
C GLY A 53 -25.29 -23.84 -17.95
N CYS A 54 -24.02 -23.42 -17.93
CA CYS A 54 -23.37 -22.80 -16.75
C CYS A 54 -24.13 -21.59 -16.20
N HIS A 55 -24.58 -20.69 -17.07
CA HIS A 55 -25.26 -19.46 -16.68
C HIS A 55 -26.57 -19.73 -15.94
N LYS A 56 -27.45 -20.62 -16.46
CA LYS A 56 -28.71 -20.98 -15.79
C LYS A 56 -28.48 -21.74 -14.50
N ALA A 57 -27.52 -22.67 -14.48
CA ALA A 57 -27.13 -23.39 -13.27
C ALA A 57 -26.66 -22.44 -12.16
N PHE A 58 -25.77 -21.50 -12.48
CA PHE A 58 -25.32 -20.49 -11.53
C PHE A 58 -26.45 -19.54 -11.12
N HIS A 59 -27.33 -19.14 -12.03
CA HIS A 59 -28.46 -18.29 -11.67
C HIS A 59 -29.39 -18.97 -10.65
N ALA A 60 -29.65 -20.27 -10.80
CA ALA A 60 -30.42 -21.07 -9.85
C ALA A 60 -29.70 -21.20 -8.50
N MET A 61 -28.39 -21.47 -8.51
CA MET A 61 -27.56 -21.53 -7.30
C MET A 61 -27.55 -20.19 -6.54
N LEU A 62 -27.35 -19.07 -7.23
CA LEU A 62 -27.39 -17.74 -6.62
C LEU A 62 -28.78 -17.38 -6.08
N THR A 63 -29.84 -17.90 -6.71
CA THR A 63 -31.22 -17.73 -6.23
C THR A 63 -31.45 -18.50 -4.93
N TRP A 64 -30.89 -19.70 -4.81
CA TRP A 64 -30.85 -20.45 -3.54
C TRP A 64 -29.97 -19.74 -2.49
N LEU A 65 -28.82 -19.20 -2.88
CA LEU A 65 -27.93 -18.50 -1.94
C LEU A 65 -28.60 -17.26 -1.33
N LEU A 66 -29.49 -16.60 -2.08
CA LEU A 66 -30.30 -15.48 -1.59
C LEU A 66 -31.31 -15.87 -0.49
N THR A 67 -31.54 -17.15 -0.24
CA THR A 67 -32.37 -17.65 0.87
C THR A 67 -31.54 -18.09 2.08
N GLN A 68 -30.21 -18.19 1.95
CA GLN A 68 -29.32 -18.57 3.05
C GLN A 68 -29.14 -17.43 4.05
N ASP A 69 -28.39 -17.67 5.12
CA ASP A 69 -28.09 -16.66 6.14
C ASP A 69 -27.07 -15.61 5.66
N SER A 70 -26.83 -14.59 6.47
CA SER A 70 -25.93 -13.49 6.10
C SER A 70 -24.46 -13.92 6.03
N ALA A 71 -24.02 -14.89 6.84
CA ALA A 71 -22.63 -15.35 6.81
C ALA A 71 -22.32 -16.08 5.51
N SER A 72 -23.23 -16.97 5.06
CA SER A 72 -23.10 -17.64 3.76
C SER A 72 -22.99 -16.64 2.59
N ILE A 73 -23.75 -15.54 2.63
CA ILE A 73 -23.68 -14.48 1.61
C ILE A 73 -22.35 -13.70 1.70
N GLN A 74 -21.85 -13.44 2.90
CA GLN A 74 -20.53 -12.83 3.10
C GLN A 74 -19.43 -13.69 2.50
N ASP A 75 -19.43 -14.98 2.81
CA ASP A 75 -18.39 -15.91 2.36
C ASP A 75 -18.49 -16.20 0.87
N PHE A 76 -19.68 -16.19 0.27
CA PHE A 76 -19.83 -16.16 -1.18
C PHE A 76 -19.04 -15.02 -1.82
N TRP A 77 -19.23 -13.78 -1.36
CA TRP A 77 -18.53 -12.63 -1.93
C TRP A 77 -17.02 -12.73 -1.73
N ARG A 78 -16.57 -13.28 -0.60
CA ARG A 78 -15.16 -13.57 -0.33
C ARG A 78 -14.57 -14.54 -1.35
N VAL A 79 -15.29 -15.60 -1.68
CA VAL A 79 -14.84 -16.60 -2.66
C VAL A 79 -14.86 -16.04 -4.08
N VAL A 80 -15.92 -15.33 -4.46
CA VAL A 80 -16.07 -14.72 -5.79
C VAL A 80 -14.90 -13.81 -6.11
N PHE A 81 -14.45 -12.97 -5.18
CA PHE A 81 -13.41 -11.97 -5.41
C PHE A 81 -11.98 -12.44 -5.22
N LYS A 82 -11.73 -13.75 -5.12
CA LYS A 82 -10.36 -14.27 -5.12
C LYS A 82 -9.66 -14.05 -6.46
N ASP A 83 -8.35 -13.85 -6.41
CA ASP A 83 -7.53 -13.50 -7.58
C ASP A 83 -7.74 -14.45 -8.76
N TYR A 84 -7.72 -15.77 -8.52
CA TYR A 84 -7.93 -16.76 -9.58
C TYR A 84 -9.31 -16.65 -10.26
N ASN A 85 -10.34 -16.23 -9.54
CA ASN A 85 -11.67 -15.98 -10.10
C ASN A 85 -11.71 -14.65 -10.87
N MET A 86 -11.02 -13.61 -10.38
CA MET A 86 -10.92 -12.31 -11.07
C MET A 86 -10.10 -12.38 -12.36
N GLU A 87 -9.12 -13.27 -12.41
CA GLU A 87 -8.35 -13.59 -13.62
C GLU A 87 -9.16 -14.44 -14.60
N ARG A 88 -9.89 -15.45 -14.11
CA ARG A 88 -10.71 -16.35 -14.96
C ARG A 88 -11.94 -15.65 -15.54
N TYR A 89 -12.62 -14.83 -14.73
CA TYR A 89 -13.88 -14.19 -15.08
C TYR A 89 -13.72 -12.67 -15.10
N SER A 90 -13.06 -12.14 -16.13
CA SER A 90 -12.76 -10.70 -16.26
C SER A 90 -13.99 -9.79 -16.16
N LYS A 91 -15.18 -10.28 -16.54
CA LYS A 91 -16.44 -9.55 -16.42
C LYS A 91 -16.83 -9.25 -14.96
N LEU A 92 -16.37 -10.04 -13.99
CA LEU A 92 -16.60 -9.81 -12.56
C LEU A 92 -15.84 -8.58 -12.03
N GLN A 93 -14.80 -8.12 -12.72
CA GLN A 93 -14.05 -6.91 -12.32
C GLN A 93 -14.93 -5.66 -12.38
N ASN A 94 -15.93 -5.61 -13.28
CA ASN A 94 -16.88 -4.49 -13.32
C ASN A 94 -17.75 -4.43 -12.05
N ILE A 95 -18.11 -5.60 -11.52
CA ILE A 95 -18.84 -5.75 -10.27
C ILE A 95 -17.91 -5.39 -9.11
N GLN A 96 -16.68 -5.90 -9.07
CA GLN A 96 -15.71 -5.50 -8.05
C GLN A 96 -15.47 -3.98 -8.02
N ASN A 97 -15.39 -3.35 -9.19
CA ASN A 97 -15.22 -1.90 -9.32
C ASN A 97 -16.44 -1.10 -8.88
N SER A 98 -17.66 -1.64 -9.03
CA SER A 98 -18.88 -0.99 -8.52
C SER A 98 -18.97 -1.10 -7.00
N PHE A 99 -18.44 -2.16 -6.40
CA PHE A 99 -18.26 -2.27 -4.95
C PHE A 99 -17.27 -1.21 -4.45
N SER A 100 -16.14 -1.02 -5.15
CA SER A 100 -15.12 -0.02 -4.82
C SER A 100 -15.59 1.43 -4.97
N LYS A 101 -16.51 1.71 -5.91
CA LYS A 101 -17.15 3.04 -6.08
C LYS A 101 -18.32 3.29 -5.12
N GLY A 102 -18.90 2.23 -4.56
CA GLY A 102 -20.14 2.27 -3.79
C GLY A 102 -19.95 2.34 -2.28
N ILE A 103 -19.13 1.46 -1.67
CA ILE A 103 -19.01 1.38 -0.21
C ILE A 103 -17.66 0.76 0.19
N CYS A 104 -16.78 1.57 0.79
CA CYS A 104 -15.55 1.11 1.42
C CYS A 104 -15.85 0.34 2.71
N SER A 105 -16.07 -0.97 2.66
CA SER A 105 -16.02 -1.79 3.89
C SER A 105 -15.75 -3.28 3.66
N TRP A 106 -14.98 -3.62 2.63
CA TRP A 106 -14.44 -4.97 2.43
C TRP A 106 -12.92 -4.93 2.28
N HIS A 107 -12.25 -4.43 3.31
CA HIS A 107 -10.81 -4.65 3.47
C HIS A 107 -10.53 -5.22 4.86
N HIS A 108 -11.17 -6.35 5.18
CA HIS A 108 -10.65 -7.25 6.20
C HIS A 108 -10.59 -8.66 5.61
N GLY A 109 -9.41 -8.99 5.09
CA GLY A 109 -9.04 -10.36 4.73
C GLY A 109 -9.10 -10.68 3.25
N LEU A 110 -8.19 -10.08 2.47
CA LEU A 110 -7.16 -10.78 1.65
C LEU A 110 -6.71 -9.89 0.47
N LEU A 111 -5.39 -9.83 0.28
CA LEU A 111 -4.64 -9.27 -0.85
C LEU A 111 -4.67 -7.75 -1.04
N THR A 112 -3.98 -7.06 -0.14
CA THR A 112 -2.68 -6.42 -0.40
C THR A 112 -2.19 -5.84 0.94
N ASP A 113 -0.88 -5.75 1.13
CA ASP A 113 -0.23 -5.04 2.25
C ASP A 113 -0.46 -3.51 2.17
N ASN A 114 -1.72 -3.10 2.01
CA ASN A 114 -2.12 -1.73 1.80
C ASN A 114 -3.26 -1.41 2.77
N ILE A 115 -2.87 -0.98 3.97
CA ILE A 115 -3.73 -0.29 4.92
C ILE A 115 -4.04 1.09 4.32
N TYR A 116 -4.92 1.15 3.33
CA TYR A 116 -5.54 2.41 2.91
C TYR A 116 -6.96 2.42 3.43
N LEU A 117 -7.13 2.96 4.63
CA LEU A 117 -8.43 3.47 5.04
C LEU A 117 -8.73 4.65 4.10
N PRO A 118 -9.84 4.62 3.35
CA PRO A 118 -10.31 5.83 2.68
C PRO A 118 -10.53 6.87 3.76
N VAL A 119 -10.06 8.10 3.52
CA VAL A 119 -10.18 9.18 4.50
C VAL A 119 -11.65 9.61 4.59
N THR A 120 -12.43 8.90 5.39
CA THR A 120 -13.80 9.26 5.71
C THR A 120 -13.82 10.14 6.97
N LYS A 121 -14.95 10.83 7.23
CA LYS A 121 -15.11 11.62 8.46
C LYS A 121 -14.97 10.73 9.71
N GLU A 122 -15.36 9.47 9.60
CA GLU A 122 -15.25 8.46 10.64
C GLU A 122 -13.78 8.10 10.92
N ALA A 123 -12.94 8.01 9.88
CA ALA A 123 -11.50 7.76 10.05
C ALA A 123 -10.82 8.91 10.83
N VAL A 124 -11.20 10.17 10.55
CA VAL A 124 -10.72 11.34 11.32
C VAL A 124 -11.15 11.24 12.78
N GLN A 125 -12.39 10.84 13.06
CA GLN A 125 -12.90 10.68 14.42
C GLN A 125 -12.19 9.55 15.18
N VAL A 126 -11.91 8.42 14.51
CA VAL A 126 -11.11 7.32 15.09
C VAL A 126 -9.70 7.82 15.40
N LEU A 127 -9.05 8.51 14.48
CA LEU A 127 -7.72 9.09 14.70
C LEU A 127 -7.69 10.04 15.89
N ASN A 128 -8.66 10.97 15.98
CA ASN A 128 -8.75 11.90 17.11
C ASN A 128 -8.97 11.19 18.44
N ARG A 129 -9.80 10.13 18.49
CA ARG A 129 -9.97 9.31 19.69
C ARG A 129 -8.68 8.60 20.09
N CYS A 130 -7.94 8.05 19.12
CA CYS A 130 -6.64 7.43 19.37
C CYS A 130 -5.62 8.45 19.89
N LEU A 131 -5.55 9.64 19.30
CA LEU A 131 -4.66 10.71 19.76
C LEU A 131 -4.98 11.14 21.20
N ALA A 132 -6.27 11.25 21.54
CA ALA A 132 -6.69 11.54 22.91
C ALA A 132 -6.25 10.43 23.89
N ALA A 133 -6.49 9.16 23.55
CA ALA A 133 -6.07 8.03 24.39
C ALA A 133 -4.54 7.97 24.58
N VAL A 134 -3.77 8.26 23.53
CA VAL A 134 -2.29 8.36 23.63
C VAL A 134 -1.89 9.54 24.51
N SER A 135 -2.54 10.70 24.38
CA SER A 135 -2.27 11.86 25.25
C SER A 135 -2.56 11.54 26.73
N ASP A 136 -3.67 10.88 27.02
CA ASP A 136 -4.03 10.48 28.38
C ASP A 136 -3.04 9.46 28.96
N CYS A 137 -2.61 8.47 28.15
CA CYS A 137 -1.56 7.53 28.52
C CYS A 137 -0.23 8.23 28.81
N MET A 138 0.19 9.18 27.97
CA MET A 138 1.40 9.97 28.20
C MET A 138 1.28 10.80 29.48
N ARG A 139 0.13 11.41 29.74
CA ARG A 139 -0.13 12.21 30.95
C ARG A 139 -0.08 11.34 32.22
N ALA A 140 -0.64 10.13 32.18
CA ALA A 140 -0.52 9.16 33.28
C ALA A 140 0.94 8.80 33.56
N ASN A 141 1.79 8.79 32.54
CA ASN A 141 3.24 8.60 32.63
C ASN A 141 4.03 9.90 32.85
N LYS A 142 3.36 11.01 33.21
CA LYS A 142 3.98 12.33 33.47
C LYS A 142 4.72 12.93 32.26
N LEU A 143 4.35 12.53 31.05
CA LEU A 143 4.85 13.07 29.79
C LEU A 143 3.78 13.96 29.14
N LYS A 144 4.23 14.95 28.37
CA LYS A 144 3.36 15.84 27.59
C LYS A 144 3.77 15.80 26.12
N LEU A 145 2.82 15.51 25.25
CA LEU A 145 3.01 15.63 23.80
C LEU A 145 3.11 17.11 23.43
N ASN A 146 3.96 17.43 22.46
CA ASN A 146 4.15 18.80 22.00
C ASN A 146 3.47 18.98 20.63
N PRO A 147 2.30 19.65 20.56
CA PRO A 147 1.59 19.87 19.30
C PRO A 147 2.43 20.63 18.27
N ASP A 148 3.26 21.59 18.69
CA ASP A 148 4.10 22.40 17.79
C ASP A 148 5.19 21.56 17.10
N LYS A 149 5.63 20.47 17.73
CA LYS A 149 6.57 19.50 17.14
C LYS A 149 5.88 18.32 16.45
N THR A 150 4.56 18.20 16.58
CA THR A 150 3.81 17.06 16.03
C THR A 150 3.35 17.40 14.63
N GLU A 151 3.88 16.68 13.65
CA GLU A 151 3.54 16.86 12.23
C GLU A 151 2.68 15.70 11.76
N VAL A 152 1.73 15.98 10.87
CA VAL A 152 0.89 14.95 10.27
C VAL A 152 1.14 14.88 8.77
N LEU A 153 1.55 13.71 8.31
CA LEU A 153 1.65 13.38 6.89
C LEU A 153 0.42 12.56 6.50
N LEU A 154 -0.39 13.11 5.59
CA LEU A 154 -1.42 12.30 4.95
C LEU A 154 -0.80 11.52 3.79
N VAL A 155 -0.85 10.20 3.89
CA VAL A 155 -0.41 9.28 2.83
C VAL A 155 -1.61 8.83 2.03
N SER A 156 -1.71 9.27 0.77
CA SER A 156 -2.83 8.94 -0.11
C SER A 156 -2.43 9.08 -1.57
N HIS A 157 -3.15 8.39 -2.46
CA HIS A 157 -3.03 8.62 -3.90
C HIS A 157 -3.44 10.06 -4.26
N LYS A 158 -2.83 10.63 -5.31
CA LYS A 158 -3.03 12.04 -5.73
C LYS A 158 -4.50 12.46 -5.90
N ALA A 159 -5.40 11.52 -6.19
CA ALA A 159 -6.82 11.77 -6.38
C ALA A 159 -7.58 12.14 -5.08
N GLU A 160 -7.00 11.89 -3.90
CA GLU A 160 -7.64 12.10 -2.58
C GLU A 160 -6.97 13.23 -1.77
N GLN A 161 -5.97 13.90 -2.34
CA GLN A 161 -5.24 15.03 -1.76
C GLN A 161 -6.12 16.30 -1.82
N GLY A 162 -7.18 16.31 -1.01
CA GLY A 162 -8.14 17.41 -0.91
C GLY A 162 -9.21 17.23 0.16
N ILE A 163 -9.21 16.08 0.85
CA ILE A 163 -10.11 15.81 1.96
C ILE A 163 -9.61 16.59 3.18
N GLY A 164 -10.43 17.50 3.71
CA GLY A 164 -10.13 18.39 4.84
C GLY A 164 -9.93 17.65 6.17
N LEU A 165 -8.89 16.84 6.27
CA LEU A 165 -8.46 16.14 7.48
C LEU A 165 -7.72 17.14 8.37
N GLN A 166 -8.27 17.45 9.53
CA GLN A 166 -7.62 18.28 10.54
C GLN A 166 -7.67 17.55 11.89
N PRO A 167 -6.66 16.71 12.18
CA PRO A 167 -6.59 16.04 13.47
C PRO A 167 -6.26 17.04 14.57
N VAL A 168 -6.78 16.80 15.76
CA VAL A 168 -6.64 17.68 16.92
C VAL A 168 -5.94 16.93 18.04
N LEU A 169 -4.91 17.54 18.61
CA LEU A 169 -4.16 17.01 19.76
C LEU A 169 -4.20 18.04 20.88
N ASP A 170 -4.72 17.66 22.05
CA ASP A 170 -4.88 18.54 23.22
C ASP A 170 -5.60 19.88 22.88
N GLY A 171 -6.59 19.84 21.98
CA GLY A 171 -7.34 21.02 21.54
C GLY A 171 -6.63 21.88 20.47
N VAL A 172 -5.43 21.51 20.05
CA VAL A 172 -4.67 22.18 18.99
C VAL A 172 -4.80 21.41 17.68
N ALA A 173 -5.24 22.09 16.62
CA ALA A 173 -5.30 21.51 15.28
C ALA A 173 -3.88 21.30 14.74
N LEU A 174 -3.55 20.07 14.35
CA LEU A 174 -2.24 19.73 13.82
C LEU A 174 -2.16 20.07 12.34
N PRO A 175 -1.06 20.72 11.89
CA PRO A 175 -0.90 21.05 10.48
C PRO A 175 -0.61 19.80 9.66
N LEU A 176 -1.37 19.65 8.58
CA LEU A 176 -1.03 18.70 7.52
C LEU A 176 0.14 19.21 6.71
N LYS A 177 1.16 18.36 6.55
CA LYS A 177 2.28 18.62 5.65
C LYS A 177 2.28 17.63 4.51
N THR A 178 2.73 18.09 3.34
CA THR A 178 2.96 17.24 2.16
C THR A 178 4.26 16.47 2.27
N ARG A 179 5.15 16.88 3.19
CA ARG A 179 6.41 16.23 3.51
C ARG A 179 6.72 16.37 5.00
N VAL A 180 7.22 15.30 5.62
CA VAL A 180 7.66 15.29 7.02
C VAL A 180 9.01 14.61 7.13
N CYS A 181 9.81 14.99 8.13
CA CYS A 181 11.08 14.34 8.41
C CYS A 181 10.90 13.38 9.60
N SER A 182 11.14 12.09 9.38
CA SER A 182 11.11 11.07 10.43
C SER A 182 12.49 10.43 10.53
N LEU A 183 13.15 10.56 11.70
CA LEU A 183 14.50 10.04 11.94
C LEU A 183 15.54 10.45 10.88
N GLY A 184 15.42 11.66 10.32
CA GLY A 184 16.31 12.14 9.25
C GLY A 184 15.94 11.67 7.83
N ILE A 185 14.83 10.96 7.68
CA ILE A 185 14.27 10.54 6.38
C ILE A 185 13.10 11.44 6.00
N LEU A 186 13.17 12.04 4.82
CA LEU A 186 12.13 12.88 4.26
C LEU A 186 11.05 12.02 3.57
N LEU A 187 9.86 11.98 4.16
CA LEU A 187 8.71 11.25 3.64
C LEU A 187 7.75 12.22 2.96
N ASP A 188 7.27 11.88 1.77
CA ASP A 188 6.26 12.62 1.03
C ASP A 188 4.90 11.89 1.05
N SER A 189 3.81 12.61 0.76
CA SER A 189 2.45 12.05 0.78
C SER A 189 2.23 10.87 -0.18
N SER A 190 3.08 10.69 -1.19
CA SER A 190 3.05 9.52 -2.09
C SER A 190 4.02 8.41 -1.72
N LEU A 191 4.76 8.55 -0.61
CA LEU A 191 5.87 7.67 -0.21
C LEU A 191 6.83 7.34 -1.36
N SER A 192 7.02 8.30 -2.26
CA SER A 192 7.83 8.11 -3.47
C SER A 192 9.32 8.01 -3.16
N LEU A 193 9.76 8.51 -1.99
CA LEU A 193 11.16 8.66 -1.59
C LEU A 193 11.99 9.52 -2.56
N GLU A 194 11.37 10.14 -3.57
CA GLU A 194 12.09 10.96 -4.55
C GLU A 194 12.71 12.21 -3.93
N PRO A 195 12.01 12.94 -3.05
CA PRO A 195 12.60 14.06 -2.32
C PRO A 195 13.79 13.60 -1.46
N GLN A 196 13.65 12.48 -0.74
CA GLN A 196 14.72 11.92 0.09
C GLN A 196 15.96 11.59 -0.73
N VAL A 197 15.81 10.80 -1.79
CA VAL A 197 16.94 10.40 -2.65
C VAL A 197 17.62 11.63 -3.27
N SER A 198 16.84 12.63 -3.66
CA SER A 198 17.38 13.86 -4.25
C SER A 198 18.15 14.68 -3.22
N GLU A 199 17.66 14.80 -2.00
CA GLU A 199 18.34 15.51 -0.90
C GLU A 199 19.63 14.80 -0.46
N VAL A 200 19.58 13.46 -0.32
CA VAL A 200 20.76 12.65 0.01
C VAL A 200 21.81 12.77 -1.09
N ALA A 201 21.42 12.64 -2.36
CA ALA A 201 22.35 12.77 -3.48
C ALA A 201 22.96 14.18 -3.56
N ARG A 202 22.14 15.23 -3.40
CA ARG A 202 22.59 16.63 -3.39
C ARG A 202 23.58 16.88 -2.25
N GLY A 203 23.25 16.43 -1.04
CA GLY A 203 24.12 16.54 0.13
C GLY A 203 25.44 15.80 -0.07
N ALA A 204 25.39 14.58 -0.59
CA ALA A 204 26.58 13.79 -0.87
C ALA A 204 27.49 14.44 -1.93
N PHE A 205 26.93 14.98 -3.02
CA PHE A 205 27.74 15.72 -4.00
C PHE A 205 28.34 17.01 -3.42
N ALA A 206 27.62 17.70 -2.53
CA ALA A 206 28.17 18.85 -1.82
C ALA A 206 29.37 18.44 -0.94
N GLN A 207 29.26 17.35 -0.18
CA GLN A 207 30.37 16.81 0.61
C GLN A 207 31.54 16.39 -0.29
N LEU A 208 31.30 15.67 -1.39
CA LEU A 208 32.36 15.28 -2.33
C LEU A 208 33.11 16.50 -2.91
N ARG A 209 32.41 17.62 -3.17
CA ARG A 209 33.07 18.86 -3.63
C ARG A 209 33.99 19.43 -2.56
N LEU A 210 33.59 19.40 -1.29
CA LEU A 210 34.43 19.85 -0.18
C LEU A 210 35.63 18.93 0.00
N VAL A 211 35.41 17.61 0.01
CA VAL A 211 36.50 16.63 0.15
C VAL A 211 37.50 16.75 -1.01
N ARG A 212 37.02 17.03 -2.22
CA ARG A 212 37.90 17.26 -3.39
C ARG A 212 38.85 18.44 -3.19
N GLN A 213 38.45 19.48 -2.46
CA GLN A 213 39.33 20.60 -2.12
C GLN A 213 40.38 20.21 -1.07
N LEU A 214 40.08 19.22 -0.22
CA LEU A 214 40.99 18.70 0.79
C LEU A 214 41.93 17.61 0.26
N CYS A 215 41.62 17.01 -0.89
CA CYS A 215 42.45 15.96 -1.52
C CYS A 215 43.96 16.25 -1.58
N PRO A 216 44.44 17.48 -1.89
CA PRO A 216 45.87 17.76 -1.93
C PRO A 216 46.59 17.59 -0.59
N PHE A 217 45.86 17.57 0.52
CA PHE A 217 46.39 17.54 1.89
C PHE A 217 46.19 16.19 2.58
N LEU A 218 45.50 15.23 1.95
CA LEU A 218 45.14 13.95 2.55
C LEU A 218 45.82 12.78 1.85
N GLY A 219 46.32 11.81 2.64
CA GLY A 219 46.76 10.53 2.12
C GLY A 219 45.58 9.70 1.59
N LYS A 220 45.85 8.69 0.75
CA LYS A 220 44.79 7.85 0.15
C LYS A 220 43.89 7.16 1.20
N SER A 221 44.47 6.67 2.29
CA SER A 221 43.72 6.01 3.37
C SER A 221 42.82 6.98 4.13
N ASP A 222 43.32 8.17 4.42
CA ASP A 222 42.56 9.21 5.12
C ASP A 222 41.45 9.74 4.23
N LEU A 223 41.73 9.95 2.94
CA LEU A 223 40.73 10.34 1.95
C LEU A 223 39.60 9.30 1.85
N ALA A 224 39.93 8.01 1.80
CA ALA A 224 38.93 6.95 1.80
C ALA A 224 38.06 6.99 3.06
N THR A 225 38.67 7.24 4.23
CA THR A 225 37.97 7.38 5.51
C THR A 225 37.04 8.60 5.51
N VAL A 226 37.50 9.75 5.03
CA VAL A 226 36.71 10.98 4.94
C VAL A 226 35.54 10.80 3.97
N VAL A 227 35.76 10.18 2.80
CA VAL A 227 34.70 9.88 1.84
C VAL A 227 33.69 8.90 2.45
N HIS A 228 34.14 7.83 3.10
CA HIS A 228 33.25 6.85 3.72
C HIS A 228 32.38 7.51 4.81
N THR A 229 33.00 8.26 5.72
CA THR A 229 32.31 8.90 6.85
C THR A 229 31.33 10.00 6.44
N LEU A 230 31.62 10.76 5.39
CA LEU A 230 30.77 11.88 4.96
C LEU A 230 29.74 11.50 3.89
N VAL A 231 30.01 10.47 3.09
CA VAL A 231 29.21 10.11 1.92
C VAL A 231 28.63 8.71 2.03
N THR A 232 29.48 7.69 2.14
CA THR A 232 29.04 6.29 2.10
C THR A 232 28.15 5.96 3.30
N SER A 233 28.53 6.37 4.50
CA SER A 233 27.74 6.17 5.73
C SER A 233 26.31 6.77 5.64
N ARG A 234 26.17 7.91 4.95
CA ARG A 234 24.86 8.57 4.75
C ARG A 234 23.98 7.86 3.74
N LEU A 235 24.60 7.24 2.73
CA LEU A 235 23.88 6.33 1.83
C LEU A 235 23.46 5.08 2.59
N ASP A 236 24.39 4.50 3.35
CA ASP A 236 24.19 3.25 4.09
C ASP A 236 23.11 3.33 5.16
N TYR A 237 22.98 4.49 5.80
CA TYR A 237 21.92 4.76 6.78
C TYR A 237 20.51 4.41 6.28
N CYS A 238 20.24 4.57 4.98
CA CYS A 238 18.93 4.32 4.38
C CYS A 238 18.92 3.15 3.39
N ASN A 239 19.96 2.30 3.34
CA ASN A 239 20.07 1.24 2.34
C ASN A 239 18.85 0.30 2.31
N ALA A 240 18.27 -0.02 3.48
CA ALA A 240 17.06 -0.84 3.57
C ALA A 240 15.86 -0.25 2.80
N LEU A 241 15.74 1.08 2.79
CA LEU A 241 14.70 1.80 2.05
C LEU A 241 14.97 1.85 0.54
N TYR A 242 16.23 1.64 0.15
CA TYR A 242 16.68 1.81 -1.24
C TYR A 242 16.61 0.52 -2.08
N VAL A 243 16.38 -0.65 -1.46
CA VAL A 243 16.39 -1.97 -2.11
C VAL A 243 15.41 -2.09 -3.28
N ARG A 244 14.28 -1.36 -3.25
CA ARG A 244 13.21 -1.47 -4.26
C ARG A 244 12.94 -0.17 -5.02
N LEU A 245 13.93 0.73 -5.09
CA LEU A 245 13.74 1.99 -5.79
C LEU A 245 13.63 1.80 -7.31
N PRO A 246 12.82 2.64 -7.98
CA PRO A 246 12.82 2.73 -9.43
C PRO A 246 14.24 3.01 -9.97
N LEU A 247 14.58 2.41 -11.11
CA LEU A 247 15.93 2.48 -11.68
C LEU A 247 16.43 3.92 -11.86
N LYS A 248 15.54 4.86 -12.21
CA LYS A 248 15.87 6.30 -12.35
C LYS A 248 16.42 6.89 -11.05
N MET A 249 15.88 6.49 -9.91
CA MET A 249 16.27 6.99 -8.59
C MET A 249 17.52 6.28 -8.09
N ALA A 250 17.59 4.95 -8.25
CA ALA A 250 18.79 4.17 -7.92
C ALA A 250 20.02 4.70 -8.67
N ARG A 251 19.86 5.09 -9.95
CA ARG A 251 20.93 5.72 -10.75
C ARG A 251 21.51 6.99 -10.11
N LYS A 252 20.70 7.82 -9.43
CA LYS A 252 21.21 9.03 -8.76
C LYS A 252 22.20 8.66 -7.64
N LEU A 253 21.88 7.65 -6.83
CA LEU A 253 22.74 7.16 -5.75
C LEU A 253 23.99 6.46 -6.31
N GLN A 254 23.84 5.68 -7.39
CA GLN A 254 24.99 5.06 -8.07
C GLN A 254 25.97 6.10 -8.63
N LEU A 255 25.49 7.24 -9.13
CA LEU A 255 26.36 8.32 -9.59
C LEU A 255 27.19 8.92 -8.45
N VAL A 256 26.60 9.04 -7.26
CA VAL A 256 27.32 9.48 -6.05
C VAL A 256 28.42 8.46 -5.69
N GLN A 257 28.08 7.17 -5.63
CA GLN A 257 29.04 6.11 -5.33
C GLN A 257 30.20 6.07 -6.34
N ARG A 258 29.90 6.22 -7.64
CA ARG A 258 30.93 6.31 -8.69
C ARG A 258 31.80 7.56 -8.54
N ALA A 259 31.21 8.70 -8.21
CA ALA A 259 31.96 9.93 -7.98
C ALA A 259 32.89 9.81 -6.75
N ALA A 260 32.40 9.18 -5.68
CA ALA A 260 33.18 8.86 -4.49
C ALA A 260 34.34 7.91 -4.80
N ALA A 261 34.08 6.80 -5.50
CA ALA A 261 35.10 5.84 -5.92
C ALA A 261 36.18 6.51 -6.78
N ARG A 262 35.78 7.34 -7.75
CA ARG A 262 36.71 8.11 -8.60
C ARG A 262 37.57 9.08 -7.80
N LEU A 263 37.01 9.73 -6.79
CA LEU A 263 37.77 10.65 -5.94
C LEU A 263 38.87 9.92 -5.16
N ILE A 264 38.58 8.70 -4.69
CA ILE A 264 39.56 7.86 -3.96
C ILE A 264 40.61 7.27 -4.91
N THR A 265 40.19 6.74 -6.06
CA THR A 265 41.10 6.04 -6.99
C THR A 265 41.89 6.98 -7.89
N GLY A 266 41.45 8.23 -8.06
CA GLY A 266 42.03 9.17 -9.02
C GLY A 266 41.74 8.82 -10.49
N ALA A 267 40.82 7.87 -10.75
CA ALA A 267 40.52 7.39 -12.09
C ALA A 267 39.95 8.49 -13.00
N ALA A 268 40.34 8.46 -14.29
CA ALA A 268 39.91 9.45 -15.28
C ALA A 268 38.40 9.34 -15.55
N TYR A 269 37.76 10.45 -15.95
CA TYR A 269 36.31 10.59 -16.15
C TYR A 269 35.66 9.49 -17.03
N ARG A 270 36.43 8.89 -17.95
CA ARG A 270 35.97 7.87 -18.93
C ARG A 270 36.18 6.42 -18.50
N GLU A 271 36.85 6.15 -17.39
CA GLU A 271 37.05 4.78 -16.91
C GLU A 271 35.82 4.26 -16.15
N ARG A 272 35.48 3.00 -16.43
CA ARG A 272 34.32 2.31 -15.85
C ARG A 272 34.71 1.81 -14.45
N THR A 273 34.45 2.63 -13.43
CA THR A 273 34.53 2.21 -12.03
C THR A 273 33.27 1.40 -11.67
N THR A 274 33.43 0.12 -11.40
CA THR A 274 32.42 -0.70 -10.71
C THR A 274 32.29 -0.19 -9.27
N PRO A 275 31.09 0.16 -8.79
CA PRO A 275 30.88 0.41 -7.37
C PRO A 275 31.10 -0.90 -6.60
N CYS A 276 31.76 -0.81 -5.45
CA CYS A 276 31.70 -1.88 -4.45
C CYS A 276 30.31 -1.90 -3.80
#